data_AF-A0A531D3L4-F1
#
_entry.id   AF-A0A531D3L4-F1
#
_cell.length_a   1.000
_cell.length_b   1.000
_cell.length_c   1.000
_cell.angle_alpha   90.00
_cell.angle_beta   90.00
_cell.angle_gamma   90.00
#
_symmetry.space_group_name_H-M   'P 1'
#
loop_
_entity.id
_entity.type
_entity.pdbx_description
1 polymer ?
#
loop_
_entity_poly.entity_id
_entity_poly.type
_entity_poly.pdbx_seq_one_letter_code
_entity_poly.pdbx_strand_id
1 'polypeptide(L)' 'MEKLIEYLDAERGRRQALAAALRCSPSTISMWKRVPAERIGEVSRATGIPPEQLRPDIFGLPSKPGEAA' A
#
# COMPACT_ATOMS: atom_id res chain seq x y z
N MET A 1 -5.84 -0.49 3.02
CA MET A 1 -5.43 -1.89 2.73
C MET A 1 -6.06 -2.41 1.44
N GLU A 2 -7.33 -2.12 1.16
CA GLU A 2 -8.02 -2.47 -0.11
C GLU A 2 -7.19 -2.18 -1.36
N LYS A 3 -6.72 -0.94 -1.53
CA LYS A 3 -5.89 -0.54 -2.69
C LYS A 3 -4.62 -1.35 -2.88
N LEU A 4 -3.98 -1.75 -1.79
CA LEU A 4 -2.79 -2.61 -1.86
C LEU A 4 -3.16 -4.00 -2.35
N ILE A 5 -4.26 -4.58 -1.87
CA ILE A 5 -4.73 -5.90 -2.30
C ILE A 5 -5.13 -5.88 -3.78
N GLU A 6 -5.87 -4.85 -4.23
CA GLU A 6 -6.19 -4.66 -5.65
C GLU A 6 -4.93 -4.63 -6.52
N TYR A 7 -3.91 -3.85 -6.10
CA TYR A 7 -2.64 -3.79 -6.82
C TYR A 7 -1.94 -5.16 -6.89
N LEU A 8 -1.97 -5.91 -5.80
CA LEU A 8 -1.36 -7.24 -5.70
C LEU A 8 -2.10 -8.31 -6.52
N ASP A 9 -3.42 -8.20 -6.64
CA ASP A 9 -4.27 -9.15 -7.37
C ASP A 9 -4.27 -8.88 -8.88
N ALA A 10 -4.11 -7.62 -9.28
CA ALA A 10 -4.06 -7.20 -10.69
C ALA A 10 -2.99 -7.92 -11.52
N GLU A 11 -1.91 -8.43 -10.92
CA GLU A 11 -0.90 -9.21 -11.63
C GLU A 11 -0.22 -10.24 -10.72
N ARG A 12 -0.18 -11.50 -11.20
CA ARG A 12 0.55 -12.57 -10.51
C ARG A 12 2.04 -12.25 -10.47
N GLY A 13 2.57 -12.13 -9.26
CA GLY A 13 3.99 -11.85 -9.02
C GLY A 13 4.25 -10.49 -8.36
N ARG A 14 3.29 -9.55 -8.37
CA ARG A 14 3.45 -8.27 -7.67
C ARG A 14 3.68 -8.42 -6.17
N ARG A 15 3.08 -9.44 -5.55
CA ARG A 15 3.34 -9.77 -4.14
C ARG A 15 4.79 -10.19 -3.90
N GLN A 16 5.37 -10.96 -4.81
CA GLN A 16 6.78 -11.38 -4.74
C GLN A 16 7.71 -10.18 -5.00
N ALA A 17 7.39 -9.35 -5.99
CA ALA A 17 8.16 -8.15 -6.31
C ALA A 17 8.15 -7.13 -5.15
N LEU A 18 6.98 -6.90 -4.55
CA LEU A 18 6.85 -6.05 -3.38
C LEU A 18 7.62 -6.62 -2.18
N ALA A 19 7.50 -7.92 -1.93
CA ALA A 19 8.27 -8.61 -0.89
C ALA A 19 9.79 -8.44 -1.09
N ALA A 20 10.28 -8.60 -2.32
CA ALA A 20 11.68 -8.39 -2.65
C ALA A 20 12.11 -6.93 -2.44
N ALA A 21 11.30 -5.96 -2.85
CA ALA A 21 11.57 -4.53 -2.67
C ALA A 21 11.67 -4.14 -1.18
N LEU A 22 10.78 -4.70 -0.34
CA LEU A 22 10.78 -4.46 1.10
C LEU A 22 11.71 -5.39 1.90
N ARG A 23 12.51 -6.21 1.21
CA ARG A 23 13.38 -7.25 1.79
C ARG A 23 12.66 -8.08 2.85
N CYS A 24 11.45 -8.50 2.52
CA CYS A 24 10.51 -9.15 3.43
C CYS A 24 9.95 -10.40 2.78
N SER A 25 9.42 -11.33 3.57
CA SER A 25 8.72 -12.49 3.01
C SER A 25 7.33 -12.09 2.50
N PRO A 26 6.85 -12.67 1.37
CA PRO A 26 5.50 -12.44 0.86
C PRO A 26 4.44 -12.86 1.88
N SER A 27 4.74 -13.86 2.72
CA SER A 27 3.90 -14.30 3.83
C SER A 27 3.65 -13.18 4.84
N THR A 28 4.68 -12.38 5.15
CA THR A 28 4.55 -11.23 6.07
C THR A 28 3.58 -10.19 5.51
N ILE A 29 3.63 -9.92 4.21
CA ILE A 29 2.69 -9.01 3.54
C ILE A 29 1.27 -9.57 3.63
N SER A 30 1.08 -10.88 3.44
CA SER A 30 -0.23 -11.53 3.59
C SER A 30 -0.75 -11.50 5.03
N MET A 31 0.15 -11.47 6.03
CA MET A 31 -0.22 -11.36 7.45
C MET A 31 -0.54 -9.93 7.88
N TRP A 32 -0.26 -8.92 7.07
CA TRP A 32 -0.57 -7.54 7.41
C TRP A 32 -2.07 -7.31 7.39
N LYS A 33 -2.65 -7.04 8.57
CA LYS A 33 -4.00 -6.46 8.65
C LYS A 33 -4.03 -5.04 8.08
N ARG A 34 -2.92 -4.30 8.19
CA ARG A 34 -2.73 -2.95 7.66
C ARG A 34 -1.24 -2.72 7.38
N VAL A 35 -0.92 -1.82 6.45
CA VAL A 35 0.48 -1.45 6.17
C VAL A 35 1.12 -0.80 7.42
N PRO A 36 2.28 -1.29 7.89
CA PRO A 36 3.02 -0.69 9.00
C PRO A 36 3.45 0.74 8.68
N ALA A 37 3.30 1.66 9.62
CA ALA A 37 3.64 3.07 9.40
C ALA A 37 5.11 3.27 9.01
N GLU A 38 6.00 2.48 9.61
CA GLU A 38 7.43 2.47 9.30
C GLU A 38 7.74 2.03 7.85
N ARG A 39 6.87 1.23 7.22
CA ARG A 39 7.05 0.69 5.85
C ARG A 39 6.20 1.37 4.80
N ILE A 40 5.30 2.28 5.19
CA ILE A 40 4.40 3.00 4.27
C ILE A 40 5.20 3.68 3.15
N GLY A 41 6.33 4.32 3.47
CA GLY A 41 7.16 5.00 2.49
C GLY A 41 7.75 4.05 1.45
N GLU A 42 8.24 2.89 1.89
CA GLU A 42 8.77 1.85 1.00
C GLU A 42 7.68 1.23 0.13
N VAL A 43 6.52 0.88 0.73
CA VAL A 43 5.37 0.35 0.00
C VAL A 43 4.88 1.38 -1.03
N SER A 44 4.79 2.66 -0.65
CA SER A 44 4.35 3.72 -1.54
C SER A 44 5.30 3.88 -2.74
N ARG A 45 6.61 3.87 -2.51
CA ARG A 45 7.61 3.91 -3.60
C ARG A 45 7.57 2.67 -4.50
N ALA A 46 7.41 1.49 -3.92
CA ALA A 46 7.40 0.24 -4.67
C ALA A 46 6.11 0.04 -5.49
N THR A 47 4.97 0.47 -4.95
CA THR A 47 3.65 0.29 -5.59
C THR A 47 3.20 1.51 -6.39
N GLY A 48 3.79 2.69 -6.15
CA GLY A 48 3.31 3.97 -6.67
C GLY A 48 2.02 4.47 -6.00
N ILE A 49 1.49 3.76 -4.99
CA ILE A 49 0.26 4.13 -4.30
C ILE A 49 0.59 5.15 -3.21
N PRO A 50 -0.12 6.28 -3.12
CA PRO A 50 0.16 7.27 -2.09
C PRO A 50 -0.17 6.74 -0.68
N PRO A 51 0.57 7.19 0.35
CA PRO A 51 0.47 6.70 1.72
C PRO A 51 -0.92 6.89 2.32
N GLU A 52 -1.63 7.95 1.93
CA GLU A 52 -3.02 8.25 2.30
C GLU A 52 -4.00 7.16 1.80
N GLN A 53 -3.76 6.55 0.64
CA GLN A 53 -4.57 5.45 0.13
C GLN A 53 -4.21 4.11 0.77
N LEU A 54 -2.93 3.94 1.15
CA LEU A 54 -2.48 2.74 1.86
C LEU A 54 -3.04 2.70 3.30
N ARG A 55 -2.99 3.84 4.00
CA ARG A 55 -3.45 4.04 5.38
C ARG A 55 -4.30 5.31 5.52
N PRO A 56 -5.55 5.31 5.02
CA PRO A 56 -6.48 6.43 5.21
C PRO A 56 -6.82 6.66 6.70
N ASP A 57 -6.68 5.62 7.51
CA ASP A 57 -6.80 5.63 8.97
C ASP A 57 -5.82 6.59 9.68
N ILE A 58 -4.62 6.82 9.12
CA ILE A 58 -3.62 7.75 9.70
C ILE A 58 -3.74 9.14 9.09
N PHE A 59 -3.82 9.20 7.76
CA PHE A 59 -3.73 10.45 7.02
C PHE A 59 -5.06 11.22 6.97
N GLY A 60 -6.11 10.67 7.58
CA GLY A 60 -7.47 11.14 7.37
C GLY A 60 -7.94 10.74 5.99
N LEU A 61 -9.26 10.59 5.81
CA LEU A 61 -9.83 10.45 4.48
C LEU A 61 -9.26 11.56 3.59
N PRO A 62 -8.80 11.28 2.36
CA PRO A 62 -8.83 12.32 1.37
C PRO A 62 -10.31 12.66 1.20
N SER A 63 -10.78 13.69 1.90
CA SER A 63 -11.82 14.54 1.32
C SER A 63 -11.32 14.82 -0.09
N LYS A 64 -12.01 14.24 -1.07
CA LYS A 64 -11.71 14.36 -2.49
C LYS A 64 -11.16 15.77 -2.76
N PRO A 65 -9.94 15.97 -3.30
CA PRO A 65 -9.61 17.25 -3.90
C PRO A 65 -10.35 17.27 -5.25
N GLY A 66 -11.64 17.55 -5.19
CA GLY A 66 -12.55 17.61 -6.31
C GLY A 66 -13.67 18.63 -6.12
N GLU A 67 -13.50 19.57 -5.18
CA GLU A 67 -14.41 20.71 -5.00
C GLU A 67 -13.71 21.87 -4.31
N ALA A 68 -12.91 22.63 -5.05
CA ALA A 68 -12.74 24.08 -4.84
C ALA A 68 -11.88 24.70 -5.96
N ALA A 69 -12.52 25.63 -6.68
CA ALA A 69 -12.04 26.65 -7.63
C ALA A 69 -11.83 26.22 -9.09
#